data_AF-A0AAV0Y567-F1
#
_entry.id   AF-A0AAV0Y567-F1
#
_cell.length_a   1.000
_cell.length_b   1.000
_cell.length_c   1.000
_cell.angle_alpha   90.00
_cell.angle_beta   90.00
_cell.angle_gamma   90.00
#
_symmetry.space_group_name_H-M   'P 1'
#
loop_
_entity.id
_entity.type
_entity.pdbx_description
1 polymer ?
#
loop_
_entity_poly.entity_id
_entity_poly.type
_entity_poly.pdbx_seq_one_letter_code
_entity_poly.pdbx_strand_id
1 'polypeptide(L)'
;MVHTNPRIDDIQRFFHLRSCLKGEAAQVIMYIETTAANYNIAWNSVEARYNNKKVLVQSPTKELFDIPAINEEAVQLRKLIDQLNGHMSALETLGEKPKE
;
A
#
# COMPACT_ATOMS: atom_id res chain seq x y z
N MET A 1 -5.01 4.93 13.77
CA MET A 1 -5.53 3.71 13.12
C MET A 1 -6.34 2.91 14.15
N VAL A 2 -7.44 2.27 13.74
CA VAL A 2 -8.27 1.41 14.62
C VAL A 2 -7.43 0.26 15.22
N HIS A 3 -6.41 -0.18 14.50
CA HIS A 3 -5.46 -1.24 14.87
C HIS A 3 -4.50 -0.86 16.02
N THR A 4 -4.32 0.44 16.29
CA THR A 4 -3.42 0.94 17.35
C THR A 4 -4.17 1.50 18.55
N ASN A 5 -5.51 1.41 18.57
CA ASN A 5 -6.31 1.96 19.67
C ASN A 5 -6.52 0.89 20.74
N PRO A 6 -5.86 0.98 21.92
CA PRO A 6 -5.95 -0.03 22.98
C PRO A 6 -7.35 -0.17 23.60
N ARG A 7 -8.28 0.75 23.28
CA ARG A 7 -9.68 0.70 23.75
C ARG A 7 -10.59 -0.19 22.92
N ILE A 8 -10.10 -0.74 21.81
CA ILE A 8 -10.88 -1.58 20.90
C ILE A 8 -10.40 -3.01 21.07
N ASP A 9 -11.33 -3.92 21.40
CA ASP A 9 -10.99 -5.32 21.56
C ASP A 9 -10.64 -5.98 20.23
N ASP A 10 -9.78 -7.00 20.24
CA ASP A 10 -9.33 -7.67 19.01
C ASP A 10 -10.50 -8.25 18.21
N ILE A 11 -11.56 -8.70 18.88
CA ILE A 11 -12.78 -9.15 18.20
C ILE A 11 -13.44 -8.02 17.42
N GLN A 12 -13.51 -6.82 18.00
CA GLN A 12 -14.11 -5.64 17.35
C GLN A 12 -13.26 -5.19 16.18
N ARG A 13 -11.92 -5.24 16.32
CA ARG A 13 -10.99 -4.97 15.21
C ARG A 13 -11.18 -5.94 14.06
N PHE A 14 -11.40 -7.23 14.35
CA PHE A 14 -11.63 -8.23 13.31
C PHE A 14 -12.99 -8.04 12.63
N PHE A 15 -14.07 -7.79 13.37
CA PHE A 15 -15.36 -7.45 12.75
C PHE A 15 -15.24 -6.23 11.84
N HIS A 16 -14.53 -5.20 12.29
CA HIS A 16 -14.27 -4.01 11.48
C HIS A 16 -13.44 -4.35 10.23
N LEU A 17 -12.35 -5.11 10.37
CA LEU A 17 -11.51 -5.57 9.26
C LEU A 17 -12.34 -6.31 8.21
N ARG A 18 -13.15 -7.30 8.60
CA ARG A 18 -14.02 -8.04 7.67
C ARG A 18 -15.01 -7.14 6.95
N SER A 19 -15.58 -6.17 7.67
CA SER A 19 -16.53 -5.22 7.08
C SER A 19 -15.90 -4.30 6.04
N CYS A 20 -14.59 -4.02 6.16
CA CYS A 20 -13.87 -3.14 5.24
C CYS A 20 -13.35 -3.86 4.00
N LEU A 21 -13.08 -5.16 4.06
CA LEU A 21 -12.53 -5.92 2.95
C LEU A 21 -13.62 -6.29 1.93
N LYS A 22 -13.27 -6.24 0.64
CA LYS A 22 -14.16 -6.59 -0.48
C LYS A 22 -13.42 -7.44 -1.50
N GLY A 23 -14.16 -8.19 -2.31
CA GLY A 23 -13.60 -8.98 -3.41
C GLY A 23 -12.49 -9.93 -2.96
N GLU A 24 -11.37 -9.95 -3.69
CA GLU A 24 -10.21 -10.80 -3.38
C GLU A 24 -9.64 -10.57 -1.98
N ALA A 25 -9.66 -9.34 -1.48
CA ALA A 25 -9.11 -9.04 -0.16
C ALA A 25 -9.95 -9.69 0.95
N ALA A 26 -11.28 -9.79 0.76
CA ALA A 26 -12.15 -10.51 1.68
C ALA A 26 -11.93 -12.03 1.61
N GLN A 27 -11.56 -12.56 0.43
CA GLN A 27 -11.25 -13.98 0.25
C GLN A 27 -10.02 -14.43 1.06
N VAL A 28 -9.04 -13.54 1.26
CA VAL A 28 -7.80 -13.81 2.03
C VAL A 28 -8.11 -14.33 3.43
N ILE A 29 -9.16 -13.81 4.07
CA ILE A 29 -9.51 -14.14 5.45
C ILE A 29 -10.84 -14.87 5.56
N MET A 30 -11.40 -15.34 4.44
CA MET A 30 -12.73 -15.95 4.40
C MET A 30 -12.85 -17.19 5.28
N TYR A 31 -11.78 -18.00 5.33
CA TYR A 31 -11.72 -19.24 6.10
C TYR A 31 -11.20 -19.05 7.52
N ILE A 32 -10.83 -17.83 7.91
CA ILE A 32 -10.38 -17.52 9.26
C ILE A 32 -11.61 -17.23 10.11
N GLU A 33 -11.80 -18.02 11.16
CA GLU A 33 -12.89 -17.83 12.11
C GLU A 33 -12.74 -16.47 12.81
N THR A 34 -13.83 -15.71 12.88
CA THR A 34 -13.86 -14.37 13.49
C THR A 34 -13.78 -14.47 15.02
N THR A 35 -12.55 -14.62 15.54
CA THR A 35 -12.26 -14.67 16.99
C THR A 35 -11.17 -13.65 17.33
N ALA A 36 -11.12 -13.17 18.58
CA ALA A 36 -10.09 -12.24 19.04
C ALA A 36 -8.67 -12.79 18.79
N ALA A 37 -8.45 -14.09 19.08
CA ALA A 37 -7.17 -14.75 18.87
C ALA A 37 -6.71 -14.76 17.39
N ASN A 38 -7.67 -14.79 16.46
CA ASN A 38 -7.38 -14.86 15.03
C ASN A 38 -7.21 -13.49 14.36
N TYR A 39 -7.47 -12.38 15.06
CA TYR A 39 -7.36 -11.03 14.49
C TYR A 39 -5.96 -10.77 13.90
N ASN A 40 -4.91 -11.05 14.67
CA ASN A 40 -3.53 -10.83 14.23
C ASN A 40 -3.18 -11.69 12.99
N ILE A 41 -3.69 -12.92 12.94
CA ILE A 41 -3.48 -13.82 11.79
C ILE A 41 -4.17 -13.24 10.54
N ALA A 42 -5.42 -12.81 10.68
CA ALA A 42 -6.17 -12.19 9.59
C ALA A 42 -5.52 -10.90 9.08
N TRP A 43 -5.11 -10.01 9.99
CA TRP A 43 -4.42 -8.77 9.65
C TRP A 43 -3.11 -9.02 8.91
N ASN A 44 -2.26 -9.89 9.45
CA ASN A 44 -0.97 -10.24 8.85
C ASN A 44 -1.14 -10.92 7.49
N SER A 45 -2.22 -11.67 7.27
CA SER A 45 -2.49 -12.32 5.97
C SER A 45 -2.85 -11.28 4.90
N VAL A 46 -3.67 -10.29 5.25
CA VAL A 46 -4.00 -9.17 4.37
C VAL A 46 -2.76 -8.32 4.11
N GLU A 47 -1.99 -8.03 5.16
CA GLU A 47 -0.74 -7.27 5.06
C GLU A 47 0.29 -8.00 4.17
N ALA A 48 0.51 -9.29 4.37
CA ALA A 48 1.46 -10.05 3.55
C ALA A 48 1.08 -10.06 2.06
N ARG A 49 -0.21 -10.08 1.73
CA ARG A 49 -0.68 -10.10 0.35
C ARG A 49 -0.62 -8.72 -0.32
N TYR A 50 -0.94 -7.65 0.40
CA TYR A 50 -1.12 -6.31 -0.17
C TYR A 50 -0.01 -5.31 0.20
N ASN A 51 0.71 -5.53 1.29
CA ASN A 51 1.86 -4.73 1.73
C ASN A 51 3.19 -5.32 1.23
N ASN A 52 3.23 -5.74 -0.04
CA ASN A 52 4.45 -6.23 -0.66
C ASN A 52 5.35 -5.04 -1.03
N LYS A 53 6.20 -4.63 -0.08
CA LYS A 53 7.15 -3.52 -0.22
C LYS A 53 7.96 -3.59 -1.51
N LYS A 54 8.33 -4.78 -2.01
CA LYS A 54 9.07 -4.93 -3.27
C LYS A 54 8.25 -4.48 -4.49
N VAL A 55 6.95 -4.78 -4.53
CA VAL A 55 6.06 -4.32 -5.62
C VAL A 55 5.78 -2.83 -5.50
N LEU A 56 5.60 -2.35 -4.26
CA LEU A 56 5.38 -0.93 -3.98
C LEU A 56 6.58 -0.06 -4.37
N VAL A 57 7.81 -0.59 -4.30
CA VAL A 57 9.03 0.08 -4.80
C VAL A 57 9.18 -0.08 -6.31
N GLN A 58 8.85 -1.26 -6.87
CA GLN A 58 9.01 -1.54 -8.30
C GLN A 58 8.05 -0.75 -9.19
N SER A 59 6.82 -0.43 -8.74
CA SER A 59 5.86 0.33 -9.56
C SER A 59 6.34 1.77 -9.83
N PRO A 60 6.68 2.59 -8.81
CA PRO A 60 7.26 3.92 -9.04
C PRO A 60 8.54 3.86 -9.85
N THR A 61 9.40 2.86 -9.60
CA THR A 61 10.66 2.68 -10.35
C THR A 61 10.40 2.39 -11.82
N LYS A 62 9.48 1.47 -12.14
CA LYS A 62 9.14 1.12 -13.52
C LYS A 62 8.48 2.29 -14.25
N GLU A 63 7.56 2.99 -13.58
CA GLU A 63 6.90 4.18 -14.14
C GLU A 63 7.89 5.30 -14.45
N LEU A 64 8.95 5.44 -13.64
CA LEU A 64 10.05 6.38 -13.89
C LEU A 64 10.88 6.01 -15.14
N PHE A 65 11.11 4.71 -15.39
CA PHE A 65 11.82 4.24 -16.58
C PHE A 65 10.95 4.23 -17.84
N ASP A 66 9.62 4.14 -17.68
CA ASP A 66 8.65 4.15 -18.79
C ASP A 66 8.22 5.58 -19.18
N ILE A 67 8.81 6.63 -18.60
CA ILE A 67 8.54 8.02 -18.97
C ILE A 67 8.96 8.23 -20.44
N PRO A 68 8.02 8.56 -21.34
CA PRO A 68 8.33 8.75 -22.75
C PRO A 68 9.18 10.01 -22.96
N ALA A 69 10.02 9.97 -24.01
CA ALA A 69 10.78 11.15 -24.44
C ALA A 69 9.81 12.30 -24.74
N ILE A 70 10.07 13.45 -24.11
CA ILE A 70 9.21 14.63 -24.19
C ILE A 70 9.69 15.52 -25.34
N ASN A 71 8.75 16.00 -26.15
CA ASN A 71 9.03 17.00 -27.18
C ASN A 71 8.74 18.39 -26.59
N GLU A 72 9.79 19.19 -26.39
CA GLU A 72 9.94 20.64 -26.11
C GLU A 72 8.74 21.53 -25.67
N GLU A 73 7.66 20.99 -25.09
CA GLU A 73 6.53 21.75 -24.58
C GLU A 73 6.64 21.92 -23.06
N ALA A 74 6.65 23.17 -22.60
CA ALA A 74 6.78 23.53 -21.19
C ALA A 74 5.75 22.86 -20.26
N VAL A 75 4.55 22.57 -20.78
CA VAL A 75 3.48 21.87 -20.05
C VAL A 75 3.84 20.41 -19.80
N GLN A 76 4.48 19.76 -20.76
CA GLN A 76 4.89 18.35 -20.63
C GLN A 76 6.08 18.23 -19.68
N LEU A 77 7.00 19.19 -19.69
CA LEU A 77 8.12 19.25 -18.74
C LEU A 77 7.64 19.43 -17.29
N ARG A 78 6.60 20.25 -17.06
CA ARG A 78 6.02 20.41 -15.72
C ARG A 78 5.37 19.13 -15.22
N LYS A 79 4.59 18.46 -16.06
CA LYS A 79 4.01 17.14 -15.74
C LYS A 79 5.08 16.11 -15.40
N LEU A 80 6.20 16.12 -16.12
CA LEU A 80 7.34 15.25 -15.83
C LEU A 80 7.92 15.51 -14.45
N ILE A 81 8.19 16.78 -14.11
CA ILE A 81 8.72 17.16 -12.80
C ILE A 81 7.76 16.73 -11.69
N ASP A 82 6.45 16.93 -11.89
CA ASP A 82 5.43 16.52 -10.92
C ASP A 82 5.40 14.99 -10.74
N GLN A 83 5.51 14.22 -11.84
CA GLN A 83 5.59 12.76 -11.81
C GLN A 83 6.86 12.27 -11.09
N LEU A 84 8.03 12.82 -11.44
CA LEU A 84 9.31 12.50 -10.80
C LEU A 84 9.24 12.75 -9.29
N ASN A 85 8.74 13.91 -8.86
CA ASN A 85 8.60 14.25 -7.45
C ASN A 85 7.62 13.32 -6.71
N GLY A 86 6.52 12.93 -7.37
CA GLY A 86 5.55 11.98 -6.84
C GLY A 86 6.18 10.59 -6.62
N HIS A 87 6.93 10.10 -7.61
CA HIS A 87 7.63 8.81 -7.50
C HIS A 87 8.74 8.84 -6.44
N MET A 88 9.54 9.92 -6.36
CA MET A 88 10.56 10.08 -5.31
C MET A 88 9.93 10.09 -3.91
N SER A 89 8.85 10.86 -3.72
CA SER A 89 8.14 10.92 -2.43
C SER A 89 7.57 9.55 -2.02
N ALA A 90 7.06 8.79 -2.99
CA ALA A 90 6.57 7.43 -2.75
C ALA A 90 7.70 6.48 -2.33
N LEU A 91 8.86 6.56 -2.98
CA LEU A 91 10.06 5.77 -2.61
C LEU A 91 10.58 6.14 -1.21
N GLU A 92 10.64 7.42 -0.87
CA GLU A 92 11.04 7.89 0.47
C GLU A 92 10.09 7.37 1.56
N THR A 93 8.78 7.37 1.29
CA THR A 93 7.76 6.85 2.21
C THR A 93 7.91 5.33 2.45
N LEU A 94 8.48 4.61 1.46
CA LEU A 94 8.80 3.18 1.55
C LEU A 94 10.15 2.92 2.25
N GLY A 95 10.89 3.95 2.63
CA GLY A 95 12.19 3.86 3.29
C GLY A 95 13.37 3.69 2.32
N GLU A 96 13.12 3.80 1.01
CA GLU A 96 14.16 3.80 -0.01
C GLU A 96 14.63 5.25 -0.21
N LYS A 97 15.92 5.51 0.04
CA LYS A 97 16.55 6.78 -0.33
C LYS A 97 17.21 6.59 -1.70
N PRO A 98 16.72 7.22 -2.79
CA PRO A 98 17.50 7.29 -4.01
C PRO A 98 18.78 8.07 -3.64
N LYS A 99 19.92 7.40 -3.64
CA LYS A 99 21.20 8.05 -3.36
C LYS A 99 21.46 9.12 -4.42
N GLU A 100 21.87 10.30 -3.96
CA GLU A 100 22.53 11.33 -4.78
C GLU A 100 23.71 10.75 -5.58
#